data_AF-A0A562BT92-F1
#
_entry.id   AF-A0A562BT92-F1
#
_cell.length_a   1.000
_cell.length_b   1.000
_cell.length_c   1.000
_cell.angle_alpha   90.00
_cell.angle_beta   90.00
_cell.angle_gamma   90.00
#
_symmetry.space_group_name_H-M   'P 1'
#
loop_
_entity.id
_entity.type
_entity.pdbx_description
1 polymer ?
#
loop_
_entity_poly.entity_id
_entity_poly.type
_entity_poly.pdbx_seq_one_letter_code
_entity_poly.pdbx_strand_id
1 'polypeptide(L)'
;MVRSFSSSSVIFHLSTCLRKLNHRKHQEKSTRVRGDEDQNLPYFIVNTDGSRTFSAELNNEDIGRWLWFRPSVVNELLSHRGFSLEWYTAETGAIKSTSGYSTHFGINASELITVYAYDIAKLPSWEQFLWAANNVAPEGKVSAELLASQVKAQPADTTAVEEMLFGCMRLLEADFRKAFGVSLFSHEIDDVASMQHVSRFSSRDQASLLRLAKELVRIFSDRLDVRSLRELSNHPDKEKLGSNKLLQDILAQKAGAARAREVFAAIAGAYDMRLGDAHPTSSKIVEALKLAGIDTTASYLRQGEQLIRNFGHALWCTGRGTRRCTSHL
;
A
#
# COMPACT_ATOMS: atom_id res chain seq x y z
N MET A 1 31.77 73.69 29.56
CA MET A 1 32.17 72.44 28.89
C MET A 1 31.71 71.29 29.78
N VAL A 2 31.15 70.24 29.17
CA VAL A 2 30.58 69.02 29.79
C VAL A 2 29.09 69.10 30.18
N ARG A 3 28.39 68.15 29.55
CA ARG A 3 26.95 67.89 29.40
C ARG A 3 26.24 67.52 30.71
N SER A 4 25.04 68.05 30.87
CA SER A 4 23.97 67.45 31.68
C SER A 4 23.25 66.36 30.86
N PHE A 5 23.05 65.21 31.49
CA PHE A 5 22.12 64.17 31.05
C PHE A 5 20.74 64.48 31.62
N SER A 6 19.69 64.41 30.80
CA SER A 6 18.31 64.15 31.24
C SER A 6 17.40 63.96 30.02
N SER A 7 16.91 62.73 29.92
CA SER A 7 15.79 62.18 29.16
C SER A 7 14.86 63.14 28.40
N SER A 8 14.70 62.91 27.09
CA SER A 8 13.42 62.90 26.36
C SER A 8 13.64 62.38 24.93
N SER A 9 12.61 61.76 24.36
CA SER A 9 12.54 61.18 22.99
C SER A 9 13.04 59.75 22.79
N VAL A 10 12.38 58.82 23.48
CA VAL A 10 11.79 57.67 22.78
C VAL A 10 10.69 58.23 21.88
N ILE A 11 10.50 57.67 20.68
CA ILE A 11 9.62 58.12 19.57
C ILE A 11 10.41 58.89 18.49
N PHE A 12 11.06 58.15 17.59
CA PHE A 12 11.01 58.31 16.13
C PHE A 12 12.12 57.47 15.48
N HIS A 13 11.81 56.23 15.11
CA HIS A 13 12.26 55.59 13.85
C HIS A 13 11.70 54.16 13.70
N LEU A 14 10.41 54.00 13.96
CA LEU A 14 9.60 52.83 13.55
C LEU A 14 8.64 53.22 12.41
N SER A 15 9.09 54.05 11.47
CA SER A 15 8.22 54.60 10.40
C SER A 15 8.58 54.15 8.98
N THR A 16 9.45 53.14 8.81
CA THR A 16 9.92 52.77 7.45
C THR A 16 9.94 51.27 7.16
N CYS A 17 9.18 50.45 7.91
CA CYS A 17 8.96 49.03 7.60
C CYS A 17 7.48 48.62 7.49
N LEU A 18 6.56 49.59 7.45
CA LEU A 18 5.10 49.36 7.44
C LEU A 18 4.41 49.94 6.21
N ARG A 19 5.13 50.13 5.10
CA ARG A 19 4.56 50.53 3.79
C ARG A 19 5.08 49.66 2.65
N LYS A 20 4.82 48.36 2.74
CA LYS A 20 4.68 47.44 1.59
C LYS A 20 3.80 46.25 1.99
N LEU A 21 2.74 46.51 2.74
CA LEU A 21 1.59 45.61 2.75
C LEU A 21 0.83 45.90 1.46
N ASN A 22 1.10 45.10 0.44
CA ASN A 22 0.20 44.98 -0.70
C ASN A 22 -1.20 44.76 -0.11
N HIS A 23 -2.12 45.66 -0.44
CA HIS A 23 -3.55 45.45 -0.27
C HIS A 23 -3.92 44.16 -1.02
N ARG A 24 -3.86 43.01 -0.35
CA ARG A 24 -4.71 41.88 -0.74
C ARG A 24 -6.11 42.35 -0.39
N LYS A 25 -6.87 42.83 -1.39
CA LYS A 25 -8.32 42.88 -1.24
C LYS A 25 -8.73 41.47 -0.82
N HIS A 26 -9.22 41.32 0.40
CA HIS A 26 -9.92 40.10 0.78
C HIS A 26 -11.09 40.01 -0.19
N GLN A 27 -11.04 39.06 -1.12
CA GLN A 27 -12.24 38.69 -1.85
C GLN A 27 -13.20 38.19 -0.78
N GLU A 28 -14.42 38.73 -0.73
CA GLU A 28 -15.50 38.27 0.18
C GLU A 28 -16.00 36.87 -0.22
N LYS A 29 -15.07 35.96 -0.46
CA LYS A 29 -15.29 34.59 -0.91
C LYS A 29 -14.61 33.65 0.07
N SER A 30 -15.36 32.69 0.58
CA SER A 30 -14.85 31.60 1.42
C SER A 30 -15.50 30.30 0.98
N THR A 31 -14.78 29.53 0.16
CA THR A 31 -15.19 28.20 -0.28
C THR A 31 -15.41 27.26 0.91
N ARG A 32 -14.58 27.36 1.96
CA ARG A 32 -14.64 26.51 3.15
C ARG A 32 -15.70 26.91 4.18
N VAL A 33 -15.94 28.22 4.41
CA VAL A 33 -16.83 28.69 5.48
C VAL A 33 -18.22 29.07 4.95
N ARG A 34 -18.31 29.62 3.74
CA ARG A 34 -19.56 30.06 3.11
C ARG A 34 -20.05 29.13 2.00
N GLY A 35 -19.21 28.21 1.52
CA GLY A 35 -19.55 27.33 0.41
C GLY A 35 -19.54 28.05 -0.95
N ASP A 36 -18.85 29.20 -1.05
CA ASP A 36 -18.74 29.91 -2.33
C ASP A 36 -18.03 29.03 -3.37
N GLU A 37 -18.35 29.20 -4.66
CA GLU A 37 -17.75 28.40 -5.74
C GLU A 37 -16.23 28.54 -5.78
N ASP A 38 -15.52 27.40 -5.81
CA ASP A 38 -14.07 27.37 -6.01
C ASP A 38 -13.75 27.49 -7.50
N GLN A 39 -13.20 28.64 -7.89
CA GLN A 39 -12.77 28.89 -9.26
C GLN A 39 -11.37 28.34 -9.55
N ASN A 40 -10.67 27.83 -8.54
CA ASN A 40 -9.32 27.28 -8.65
C ASN A 40 -9.37 25.74 -8.61
N LEU A 41 -10.00 25.15 -9.62
CA LEU A 41 -10.05 23.70 -9.82
C LEU A 41 -9.13 23.26 -10.98
N PRO A 42 -8.67 22.00 -10.99
CA PRO A 42 -7.85 21.50 -12.07
C PRO A 42 -8.64 21.19 -13.36
N TYR A 43 -7.90 20.93 -14.43
CA TYR A 43 -8.40 20.32 -15.65
C TYR A 43 -7.93 18.85 -15.72
N PHE A 44 -8.80 17.97 -16.20
CA PHE A 44 -8.50 16.55 -16.39
C PHE A 44 -8.55 16.17 -17.86
N ILE A 45 -7.60 15.36 -18.31
CA ILE A 45 -7.60 14.65 -19.58
C ILE A 45 -8.74 13.61 -19.54
N VAL A 46 -9.68 13.74 -20.48
CA VAL A 46 -10.88 12.89 -20.54
C VAL A 46 -10.92 11.98 -21.77
N ASN A 47 -10.18 12.31 -22.83
CA ASN A 47 -10.18 11.56 -24.08
C ASN A 47 -8.74 11.20 -24.51
N THR A 48 -8.64 10.25 -25.43
CA THR A 48 -7.36 9.72 -25.95
C THR A 48 -6.55 10.74 -26.75
N ASP A 49 -7.20 11.80 -27.26
CA ASP A 49 -6.55 12.90 -27.97
C ASP A 49 -5.87 13.91 -27.03
N GLY A 50 -5.96 13.71 -25.71
CA GLY A 50 -5.40 14.60 -24.70
C GLY A 50 -6.29 15.80 -24.37
N SER A 51 -7.49 15.89 -24.93
CA SER A 51 -8.44 16.94 -24.59
C SER A 51 -8.80 16.93 -23.10
N ARG A 52 -8.93 18.13 -22.55
CA ARG A 52 -9.11 18.36 -21.13
C ARG A 52 -10.44 19.02 -20.82
N THR A 53 -11.04 18.62 -19.71
CA THR A 53 -12.29 19.18 -19.18
C THR A 53 -12.03 19.79 -17.81
N PHE A 54 -12.63 20.95 -17.55
CA PHE A 54 -12.53 21.61 -16.26
C PHE A 54 -13.27 20.81 -15.19
N SER A 55 -12.70 20.65 -13.99
CA SER A 55 -13.28 19.76 -12.97
C SER A 55 -14.74 20.09 -12.61
N ALA A 56 -15.11 21.38 -12.59
CA ALA A 56 -16.49 21.78 -12.30
C ALA A 56 -17.51 21.18 -13.30
N GLU A 57 -17.11 20.95 -14.55
CA GLU A 57 -17.96 20.33 -15.58
C GLU A 57 -18.11 18.81 -15.39
N LEU A 58 -17.26 18.20 -14.56
CA LEU A 58 -17.31 16.78 -14.21
C LEU A 58 -18.13 16.52 -12.94
N ASN A 59 -18.57 17.57 -12.23
CA ASN A 59 -19.33 17.48 -10.99
C ASN A 59 -20.84 17.23 -11.25
N ASN A 60 -21.14 16.17 -12.00
CA ASN A 60 -22.49 15.67 -12.26
C ASN A 60 -22.51 14.13 -12.17
N GLU A 61 -23.41 13.58 -11.36
CA GLU A 61 -23.56 12.13 -11.18
C GLU A 61 -23.91 11.38 -12.47
N ASP A 62 -24.60 12.04 -13.41
CA ASP A 62 -25.02 11.45 -14.69
C ASP A 62 -24.01 11.66 -15.82
N ILE A 63 -22.81 12.18 -15.53
CA ILE A 63 -21.82 12.54 -16.56
C ILE A 63 -21.36 11.33 -17.40
N GLY A 64 -21.43 10.12 -16.85
CA GLY A 64 -21.08 8.88 -17.57
C GLY A 64 -19.61 8.80 -17.98
N ARG A 65 -18.72 9.53 -17.30
CA ARG A 65 -17.29 9.65 -17.63
C ARG A 65 -16.41 9.04 -16.57
N TRP A 66 -15.28 8.51 -17.02
CA TRP A 66 -14.23 7.93 -16.19
C TRP A 66 -12.94 8.71 -16.39
N LEU A 67 -12.06 8.68 -15.40
CA LEU A 67 -10.73 9.27 -15.46
C LEU A 67 -9.68 8.18 -15.23
N TRP A 68 -8.52 8.34 -15.86
CA TRP A 68 -7.39 7.43 -15.76
C TRP A 68 -6.22 8.11 -15.07
N PHE A 69 -5.56 7.36 -14.19
CA PHE A 69 -4.46 7.84 -13.38
C PHE A 69 -3.33 6.81 -13.32
N ARG A 70 -2.10 7.30 -13.20
CA ARG A 70 -0.95 6.45 -12.89
C ARG A 70 -1.12 5.85 -11.49
N PRO A 71 -0.66 4.61 -11.24
CA PRO A 71 -0.66 3.99 -9.90
C PRO A 71 0.03 4.82 -8.81
N SER A 72 0.94 5.72 -9.18
CA SER A 72 1.63 6.63 -8.27
C SER A 72 0.70 7.50 -7.43
N VAL A 73 -0.52 7.80 -7.91
CA VAL A 73 -1.50 8.60 -7.17
C VAL A 73 -1.85 8.00 -5.81
N VAL A 74 -1.89 6.66 -5.70
CA VAL A 74 -2.18 5.99 -4.43
C VAL A 74 -1.06 6.25 -3.42
N ASN A 75 0.20 6.13 -3.84
CA ASN A 75 1.32 6.41 -2.95
C ASN A 75 1.41 7.90 -2.56
N GLU A 76 1.09 8.80 -3.49
CA GLU A 76 1.05 10.23 -3.22
C GLU A 76 0.00 10.55 -2.17
N LEU A 77 -1.23 10.04 -2.32
CA LEU A 77 -2.31 10.21 -1.35
C LEU A 77 -1.94 9.59 0.01
N LEU A 78 -1.45 8.35 0.05
CA LEU A 78 -1.05 7.67 1.28
C LEU A 78 0.17 8.32 1.98
N SER A 79 0.93 9.17 1.30
CA SER A 79 2.01 9.95 1.93
C SER A 79 1.46 11.08 2.81
N HIS A 80 0.21 11.49 2.61
CA HIS A 80 -0.47 12.49 3.42
C HIS A 80 -1.21 11.84 4.60
N ARG A 81 -1.11 12.48 5.77
CA ARG A 81 -1.88 12.04 6.94
C ARG A 81 -3.38 12.16 6.66
N GLY A 82 -4.13 11.16 7.09
CA GLY A 82 -5.58 11.13 6.92
C GLY A 82 -6.05 10.43 5.65
N PHE A 83 -5.14 9.83 4.88
CA PHE A 83 -5.51 8.88 3.83
C PHE A 83 -5.27 7.44 4.27
N SER A 84 -6.15 6.55 3.82
CA SER A 84 -5.94 5.11 3.91
C SER A 84 -6.49 4.40 2.68
N LEU A 85 -5.91 3.23 2.40
CA LEU A 85 -6.32 2.32 1.34
C LEU A 85 -7.18 1.22 1.93
N GLU A 86 -8.29 0.93 1.25
CA GLU A 86 -9.15 -0.23 1.47
C GLU A 86 -9.32 -0.99 0.16
N TRP A 87 -9.37 -2.32 0.24
CA TRP A 87 -9.64 -3.19 -0.90
C TRP A 87 -11.06 -3.75 -0.82
N TYR A 88 -11.68 -4.01 -1.97
CA TYR A 88 -12.97 -4.68 -2.07
C TYR A 88 -12.86 -5.98 -2.86
N THR A 89 -12.06 -5.97 -3.93
CA THR A 89 -11.80 -7.12 -4.81
C THR A 89 -10.32 -7.15 -5.19
N ALA A 90 -9.91 -8.07 -6.09
CA ALA A 90 -8.51 -8.16 -6.51
C ALA A 90 -7.98 -6.87 -7.16
N GLU A 91 -8.84 -6.17 -7.90
CA GLU A 91 -8.48 -4.97 -8.66
C GLU A 91 -9.34 -3.74 -8.32
N THR A 92 -10.25 -3.80 -7.32
CA THR A 92 -11.01 -2.63 -6.86
C THR A 92 -10.83 -2.34 -5.38
N GLY A 93 -10.86 -1.05 -5.04
CA GLY A 93 -10.72 -0.58 -3.67
C GLY A 93 -11.18 0.86 -3.55
N ALA A 94 -10.84 1.50 -2.44
CA ALA A 94 -11.03 2.93 -2.29
C ALA A 94 -9.90 3.59 -1.50
N ILE A 95 -9.69 4.87 -1.82
CA ILE A 95 -8.90 5.77 -0.99
C ILE A 95 -9.84 6.53 -0.07
N LYS A 96 -9.72 6.29 1.23
CA LYS A 96 -10.47 7.01 2.27
C LYS A 96 -9.70 8.27 2.63
N SER A 97 -10.39 9.41 2.64
CA SER A 97 -9.86 10.68 3.14
C SER A 97 -10.56 11.04 4.45
N THR A 98 -9.85 11.70 5.36
CA THR A 98 -10.45 12.33 6.56
C THR A 98 -11.42 13.45 6.23
N SER A 99 -11.51 13.89 4.97
CA SER A 99 -12.58 14.75 4.47
C SER A 99 -13.96 14.06 4.46
N GLY A 100 -14.02 12.75 4.72
CA GLY A 100 -15.25 11.96 4.78
C GLY A 100 -15.63 11.29 3.47
N TYR A 101 -14.87 11.53 2.40
CA TYR A 101 -15.07 10.89 1.11
C TYR A 101 -14.25 9.61 0.98
N SER A 102 -14.82 8.64 0.26
CA SER A 102 -14.14 7.44 -0.21
C SER A 102 -14.13 7.47 -1.73
N THR A 103 -12.94 7.58 -2.32
CA THR A 103 -12.77 7.59 -3.77
C THR A 103 -12.59 6.15 -4.23
N HIS A 104 -13.66 5.57 -4.77
CA HIS A 104 -13.66 4.21 -5.29
C HIS A 104 -12.86 4.14 -6.60
N PHE A 105 -12.00 3.13 -6.73
CA PHE A 105 -11.18 2.96 -7.90
C PHE A 105 -11.13 1.51 -8.35
N GLY A 106 -10.70 1.31 -9.59
CA GLY A 106 -10.33 0.01 -10.12
C GLY A 106 -9.08 0.07 -10.97
N ILE A 107 -8.26 -0.98 -10.91
CA ILE A 107 -7.09 -1.16 -11.77
C ILE A 107 -7.54 -1.83 -13.06
N ASN A 108 -7.10 -1.31 -14.21
CA ASN A 108 -7.46 -1.85 -15.52
C ASN A 108 -6.35 -2.72 -16.14
N ALA A 109 -6.58 -3.17 -17.38
CA ALA A 109 -5.64 -4.04 -18.10
C ALA A 109 -4.32 -3.35 -18.49
N SER A 110 -4.29 -2.02 -18.58
CA SER A 110 -3.06 -1.22 -18.74
C SER A 110 -2.47 -0.78 -17.39
N GLU A 111 -2.95 -1.36 -16.28
CA GLU A 111 -2.49 -1.08 -14.92
C GLU A 111 -2.70 0.38 -14.49
N LEU A 112 -3.59 1.09 -15.15
CA LEU A 112 -4.02 2.42 -14.75
C LEU A 112 -5.14 2.31 -13.73
N ILE A 113 -5.16 3.29 -12.83
CA ILE A 113 -6.25 3.48 -11.88
C ILE A 113 -7.37 4.22 -12.60
N THR A 114 -8.56 3.64 -12.55
CA THR A 114 -9.77 4.16 -13.15
C THR A 114 -10.74 4.56 -12.05
N VAL A 115 -11.28 5.76 -12.15
CA VAL A 115 -12.19 6.35 -11.16
C VAL A 115 -13.33 7.03 -11.89
N TYR A 116 -14.54 7.01 -11.33
CA TYR A 116 -15.66 7.74 -11.88
C TYR A 116 -15.38 9.25 -11.79
N ALA A 117 -15.58 10.00 -12.88
CA ALA A 117 -15.14 11.40 -12.94
C ALA A 117 -15.80 12.28 -11.87
N TYR A 118 -17.08 12.00 -11.58
CA TYR A 118 -17.83 12.66 -10.52
C TYR A 118 -17.20 12.47 -9.14
N ASP A 119 -16.68 11.28 -8.84
CA ASP A 119 -16.07 10.98 -7.54
C ASP A 119 -14.80 11.79 -7.29
N ILE A 120 -14.11 12.23 -8.35
CA ILE A 120 -12.99 13.16 -8.26
C ILE A 120 -13.48 14.60 -8.15
N ALA A 121 -14.45 14.99 -8.98
CA ALA A 121 -14.94 16.36 -9.07
C ALA A 121 -15.60 16.88 -7.78
N LYS A 122 -16.13 15.97 -6.94
CA LYS A 122 -16.72 16.29 -5.64
C LYS A 122 -15.71 16.44 -4.50
N LEU A 123 -14.44 16.05 -4.70
CA LEU A 123 -13.42 16.13 -3.66
C LEU A 123 -13.04 17.59 -3.36
N PRO A 124 -12.46 17.89 -2.19
CA PRO A 124 -11.84 19.19 -1.94
C PRO A 124 -10.80 19.54 -3.02
N SER A 125 -10.74 20.81 -3.43
CA SER A 125 -9.86 21.29 -4.53
C SER A 125 -8.41 20.76 -4.43
N TRP A 126 -7.82 20.78 -3.24
CA TRP A 126 -6.46 20.29 -3.04
C TRP A 126 -6.30 18.79 -3.31
N GLU A 127 -7.29 17.94 -2.99
CA GLU A 127 -7.28 16.51 -3.33
C GLU A 127 -7.38 16.35 -4.85
N GLN A 128 -8.24 17.13 -5.51
CA GLN A 128 -8.36 17.11 -6.97
C GLN A 128 -7.04 17.41 -7.67
N PHE A 129 -6.23 18.33 -7.13
CA PHE A 129 -4.90 18.62 -7.68
C PHE A 129 -3.92 17.45 -7.56
N LEU A 130 -3.97 16.66 -6.48
CA LEU A 130 -3.16 15.44 -6.35
C LEU A 130 -3.56 14.39 -7.40
N TRP A 131 -4.87 14.23 -7.63
CA TRP A 131 -5.38 13.39 -8.71
C TRP A 131 -4.96 13.91 -10.09
N ALA A 132 -5.11 15.21 -10.35
CA ALA A 132 -4.78 15.83 -11.64
C ALA A 132 -3.29 15.69 -11.98
N ALA A 133 -2.39 15.72 -10.99
CA ALA A 133 -0.95 15.51 -11.19
C ALA A 133 -0.61 14.13 -11.76
N ASN A 134 -1.46 13.13 -11.53
CA ASN A 134 -1.29 11.75 -11.99
C ASN A 134 -2.22 11.37 -13.14
N ASN A 135 -3.07 12.29 -13.60
CA ASN A 135 -4.04 12.03 -14.65
C ASN A 135 -3.35 11.82 -16.01
N VAL A 136 -3.82 10.82 -16.75
CA VAL A 136 -3.29 10.43 -18.05
C VAL A 136 -4.43 10.23 -19.05
N ALA A 137 -4.08 10.19 -20.33
CA ALA A 137 -5.04 9.85 -21.37
C ALA A 137 -5.61 8.43 -21.15
N PRO A 138 -6.87 8.18 -21.52
CA PRO A 138 -7.49 6.87 -21.40
C PRO A 138 -6.69 5.78 -22.13
N GLU A 139 -6.44 4.66 -21.46
CA GLU A 139 -5.80 3.48 -22.01
C GLU A 139 -6.35 2.23 -21.33
N GLY A 140 -6.38 1.07 -21.99
CA GLY A 140 -6.73 -0.20 -21.34
C GLY A 140 -8.20 -0.36 -20.90
N LYS A 141 -9.10 0.50 -21.40
CA LYS A 141 -10.53 0.60 -21.01
C LYS A 141 -10.70 0.91 -19.52
N VAL A 142 -11.94 0.97 -19.03
CA VAL A 142 -12.21 1.07 -17.58
C VAL A 142 -11.95 -0.29 -16.94
N SER A 143 -11.56 -0.32 -15.66
CA SER A 143 -11.42 -1.57 -14.91
C SER A 143 -12.68 -2.44 -15.02
N ALA A 144 -12.47 -3.72 -15.36
CA ALA A 144 -13.57 -4.66 -15.56
C ALA A 144 -14.32 -4.94 -14.25
N GLU A 145 -13.60 -5.07 -13.14
CA GLU A 145 -14.21 -5.30 -11.81
C GLU A 145 -14.95 -4.05 -11.32
N LEU A 146 -14.43 -2.85 -11.60
CA LEU A 146 -15.10 -1.59 -11.24
C LEU A 146 -16.39 -1.38 -12.04
N LEU A 147 -16.38 -1.68 -13.35
CA LEU A 147 -17.61 -1.68 -14.15
C LEU A 147 -18.61 -2.73 -13.65
N ALA A 148 -18.13 -3.89 -13.23
CA ALA A 148 -18.99 -4.95 -12.70
C ALA A 148 -19.70 -4.50 -11.41
N SER A 149 -18.98 -3.84 -10.50
CA SER A 149 -19.57 -3.31 -9.26
C SER A 149 -20.46 -2.07 -9.49
N GLN A 150 -19.94 -1.02 -10.12
CA GLN A 150 -20.62 0.29 -10.18
C GLN A 150 -21.70 0.38 -11.27
N VAL A 151 -21.55 -0.35 -12.39
CA VAL A 151 -22.49 -0.25 -13.52
C VAL A 151 -23.42 -1.45 -13.59
N LYS A 152 -22.89 -2.67 -13.38
CA LYS A 152 -23.68 -3.90 -13.50
C LYS A 152 -24.32 -4.36 -12.20
N ALA A 153 -23.97 -3.74 -11.07
CA ALA A 153 -24.37 -4.19 -9.72
C ALA A 153 -24.06 -5.67 -9.46
N GLN A 154 -22.95 -6.16 -10.03
CA GLN A 154 -22.44 -7.52 -9.91
C GLN A 154 -20.94 -7.47 -9.59
N PRO A 155 -20.56 -7.15 -8.34
CA PRO A 155 -19.15 -7.11 -7.93
C PRO A 155 -18.45 -8.44 -8.23
N ALA A 156 -17.17 -8.37 -8.60
CA ALA A 156 -16.36 -9.57 -8.87
C ALA A 156 -16.13 -10.37 -7.58
N ASP A 157 -16.21 -11.70 -7.68
CA ASP A 157 -15.85 -12.63 -6.60
C ASP A 157 -14.34 -12.91 -6.63
N THR A 158 -13.56 -11.86 -6.43
CA THR A 158 -12.09 -11.92 -6.36
C THR A 158 -11.63 -11.23 -5.08
N THR A 159 -10.42 -11.55 -4.62
CA THR A 159 -9.89 -10.99 -3.35
C THR A 159 -8.51 -10.41 -3.59
N ALA A 160 -8.24 -9.24 -2.99
CA ALA A 160 -6.93 -8.63 -3.02
C ALA A 160 -5.88 -9.53 -2.34
N VAL A 161 -4.70 -9.63 -2.95
CA VAL A 161 -3.60 -10.45 -2.42
C VAL A 161 -3.13 -9.92 -1.07
N GLU A 162 -3.27 -8.60 -0.85
CA GLU A 162 -3.07 -7.91 0.41
C GLU A 162 -3.95 -8.51 1.52
N GLU A 163 -5.26 -8.63 1.30
CA GLU A 163 -6.17 -9.22 2.29
C GLU A 163 -5.92 -10.72 2.50
N MET A 164 -5.69 -11.45 1.41
CA MET A 164 -5.40 -12.87 1.46
C MET A 164 -4.18 -13.18 2.33
N LEU A 165 -3.12 -12.36 2.25
CA LEU A 165 -1.91 -12.53 3.04
C LEU A 165 -2.21 -12.54 4.55
N PHE A 166 -2.88 -11.51 5.06
CA PHE A 166 -3.21 -11.42 6.48
C PHE A 166 -4.19 -12.51 6.91
N GLY A 167 -5.14 -12.87 6.04
CA GLY A 167 -6.00 -14.04 6.25
C GLY A 167 -5.19 -15.34 6.42
N CYS A 168 -4.20 -15.56 5.56
CA CYS A 168 -3.32 -16.72 5.62
C CYS A 168 -2.46 -16.73 6.89
N MET A 169 -1.96 -15.57 7.34
CA MET A 169 -1.22 -15.45 8.60
C MET A 169 -2.07 -15.84 9.81
N ARG A 170 -3.31 -15.35 9.90
CA ARG A 170 -4.24 -15.69 10.99
C ARG A 170 -4.60 -17.18 10.99
N LEU A 171 -4.86 -17.75 9.81
CA LEU A 171 -5.11 -19.18 9.67
C LEU A 171 -3.91 -20.02 10.10
N LEU A 172 -2.70 -19.63 9.70
CA LEU A 172 -1.46 -20.31 10.08
C LEU A 172 -1.24 -20.26 11.61
N GLU A 173 -1.40 -19.09 12.25
CA GLU A 173 -1.31 -18.97 13.72
C GLU A 173 -2.33 -19.88 14.42
N ALA A 174 -3.60 -19.84 14.00
CA ALA A 174 -4.66 -20.64 14.59
C ALA A 174 -4.40 -22.14 14.43
N ASP A 175 -3.98 -22.58 13.24
CA ASP A 175 -3.64 -23.98 12.96
C ASP A 175 -2.40 -24.43 13.75
N PHE A 176 -1.38 -23.58 13.84
CA PHE A 176 -0.16 -23.86 14.58
C PHE A 176 -0.46 -24.02 16.07
N ARG A 177 -1.22 -23.09 16.65
CA ARG A 177 -1.65 -23.16 18.05
C ARG A 177 -2.49 -24.40 18.33
N LYS A 178 -3.40 -24.76 17.42
CA LYS A 178 -4.18 -25.99 17.52
C LYS A 178 -3.30 -27.24 17.46
N ALA A 179 -2.26 -27.25 16.62
CA ALA A 179 -1.41 -28.41 16.39
C ALA A 179 -0.33 -28.61 17.47
N PHE A 180 0.15 -27.54 18.10
CA PHE A 180 1.32 -27.59 19.01
C PHE A 180 1.06 -27.01 20.41
N GLY A 181 -0.10 -26.39 20.65
CA GLY A 181 -0.44 -25.82 21.96
C GLY A 181 0.30 -24.53 22.33
N VAL A 182 1.10 -23.97 21.42
CA VAL A 182 1.87 -22.74 21.61
C VAL A 182 1.61 -21.76 20.45
N SER A 183 1.78 -20.47 20.70
CA SER A 183 1.65 -19.44 19.66
C SER A 183 2.78 -19.52 18.64
N LEU A 184 2.50 -19.23 17.37
CA LEU A 184 3.55 -19.12 16.35
C LEU A 184 4.23 -17.75 16.41
N PHE A 185 3.45 -16.70 16.67
CA PHE A 185 3.95 -15.33 16.80
C PHE A 185 4.15 -14.90 18.25
N SER A 186 5.24 -14.16 18.48
CA SER A 186 5.61 -13.60 19.79
C SER A 186 4.75 -12.39 20.21
N HIS A 187 4.11 -11.72 19.26
CA HIS A 187 3.24 -10.56 19.49
C HIS A 187 2.27 -10.36 18.33
N GLU A 188 1.15 -9.70 18.59
CA GLU A 188 0.13 -9.33 17.58
C GLU A 188 0.52 -8.08 16.78
N ILE A 189 -0.11 -7.89 15.62
CA ILE A 189 -0.01 -6.66 14.82
C ILE A 189 -1.39 -6.08 14.56
N ASP A 190 -1.42 -4.79 14.26
CA ASP A 190 -2.58 -4.14 13.66
C ASP A 190 -2.54 -4.40 12.15
N ASP A 191 -3.44 -5.26 11.67
CA ASP A 191 -3.55 -5.62 10.25
C ASP A 191 -3.93 -4.40 9.40
N VAL A 192 -4.82 -3.54 9.89
CA VAL A 192 -5.27 -2.35 9.15
C VAL A 192 -4.10 -1.40 8.94
N ALA A 193 -3.32 -1.13 10.00
CA ALA A 193 -2.12 -0.30 9.91
C ALA A 193 -1.04 -0.95 9.04
N SER A 194 -0.85 -2.27 9.14
CA SER A 194 0.16 -3.00 8.39
C SER A 194 -0.17 -3.06 6.89
N MET A 195 -1.44 -3.21 6.52
CA MET A 195 -1.91 -3.19 5.14
C MET A 195 -1.64 -1.86 4.42
N GLN A 196 -1.52 -0.75 5.15
CA GLN A 196 -1.15 0.54 4.55
C GLN A 196 0.29 0.53 4.00
N HIS A 197 1.14 -0.35 4.52
CA HIS A 197 2.53 -0.50 4.11
C HIS A 197 2.78 -1.76 3.27
N VAL A 198 1.90 -2.76 3.37
CA VAL A 198 1.94 -3.97 2.56
C VAL A 198 0.94 -3.83 1.41
N SER A 199 1.39 -3.17 0.35
CA SER A 199 0.57 -2.90 -0.84
C SER A 199 1.38 -3.10 -2.11
N ARG A 200 0.76 -3.67 -3.16
CA ARG A 200 1.40 -3.76 -4.48
C ARG A 200 1.79 -2.39 -5.04
N PHE A 201 1.07 -1.32 -4.68
CA PHE A 201 1.38 0.04 -5.09
C PHE A 201 2.75 0.52 -4.59
N SER A 202 3.25 -0.04 -3.49
CA SER A 202 4.56 0.32 -2.95
C SER A 202 5.71 -0.05 -3.89
N SER A 203 5.51 -1.03 -4.79
CA SER A 203 6.51 -1.49 -5.75
C SER A 203 6.46 -0.67 -7.05
N ARG A 204 7.41 0.27 -7.18
CA ARG A 204 7.54 1.20 -8.33
C ARG A 204 8.81 0.97 -9.13
N ASP A 205 9.79 0.38 -8.49
CA ASP A 205 11.13 0.08 -8.97
C ASP A 205 11.70 -1.08 -8.16
N GLN A 206 12.87 -1.58 -8.54
CA GLN A 206 13.49 -2.70 -7.84
C GLN A 206 13.75 -2.38 -6.36
N ALA A 207 14.21 -1.17 -6.03
CA ALA A 207 14.53 -0.81 -4.64
C ALA A 207 13.28 -0.83 -3.75
N SER A 208 12.15 -0.33 -4.26
CA SER A 208 10.88 -0.34 -3.55
C SER A 208 10.25 -1.73 -3.47
N LEU A 209 10.47 -2.61 -4.46
CA LEU A 209 10.13 -4.02 -4.36
C LEU A 209 10.92 -4.73 -3.24
N LEU A 210 12.23 -4.45 -3.10
CA LEU A 210 13.04 -5.00 -2.00
C LEU A 210 12.58 -4.48 -0.64
N ARG A 211 12.14 -3.20 -0.55
CA ARG A 211 11.50 -2.66 0.66
C ARG A 211 10.17 -3.35 0.97
N LEU A 212 9.34 -3.67 -0.03
CA LEU A 212 8.13 -4.44 0.18
C LEU A 212 8.46 -5.84 0.74
N ALA A 213 9.50 -6.51 0.22
CA ALA A 213 9.97 -7.78 0.78
C ALA A 213 10.40 -7.65 2.25
N LYS A 214 11.11 -6.57 2.58
CA LYS A 214 11.47 -6.24 3.97
C LYS A 214 10.25 -6.09 4.87
N GLU A 215 9.20 -5.41 4.42
CA GLU A 215 7.95 -5.29 5.17
C GLU A 215 7.26 -6.64 5.39
N LEU A 216 7.21 -7.50 4.37
CA LEU A 216 6.68 -8.87 4.52
C LEU A 216 7.45 -9.69 5.55
N VAL A 217 8.79 -9.61 5.52
CA VAL A 217 9.65 -10.29 6.51
C VAL A 217 9.42 -9.73 7.92
N ARG A 218 9.26 -8.40 8.05
CA ARG A 218 8.99 -7.73 9.32
C ARG A 218 7.67 -8.17 9.94
N ILE A 219 6.59 -8.25 9.16
CA ILE A 219 5.27 -8.63 9.69
C ILE A 219 5.12 -10.13 9.94
N PHE A 220 6.02 -10.96 9.39
CA PHE A 220 5.96 -12.41 9.51
C PHE A 220 7.19 -13.01 10.20
N SER A 221 8.34 -13.04 9.52
CA SER A 221 9.52 -13.82 9.95
C SER A 221 10.14 -13.30 11.24
N ASP A 222 10.17 -11.97 11.40
CA ASP A 222 10.73 -11.30 12.57
C ASP A 222 9.82 -11.44 13.80
N ARG A 223 8.55 -11.86 13.62
CA ARG A 223 7.59 -12.08 14.70
C ARG A 223 7.55 -13.51 15.21
N LEU A 224 8.09 -14.46 14.46
CA LEU A 224 8.09 -15.88 14.81
C LEU A 224 8.74 -16.11 16.19
N ASP A 225 8.06 -16.87 17.06
CA ASP A 225 8.57 -17.21 18.39
C ASP A 225 9.69 -18.26 18.27
N VAL A 226 10.93 -17.77 18.15
CA VAL A 226 12.12 -18.61 18.02
C VAL A 226 12.26 -19.58 19.20
N ARG A 227 11.83 -19.20 20.41
CA ARG A 227 11.96 -20.07 21.59
C ARG A 227 11.03 -21.27 21.44
N SER A 228 9.75 -21.04 21.18
CA SER A 228 8.79 -22.13 20.96
C SER A 228 9.16 -22.98 19.74
N LEU A 229 9.65 -22.38 18.66
CA LEU A 229 10.10 -23.12 17.47
C LEU A 229 11.32 -24.02 17.75
N ARG A 230 12.25 -23.61 18.62
CA ARG A 230 13.38 -24.46 19.05
C ARG A 230 12.92 -25.62 19.92
N GLU A 231 11.94 -25.41 20.79
CA GLU A 231 11.38 -26.48 21.60
C GLU A 231 10.73 -27.57 20.72
N LEU A 232 10.05 -27.16 19.64
CA LEU A 232 9.36 -28.05 18.71
C LEU A 232 10.27 -28.68 17.63
N SER A 233 11.36 -28.03 17.25
CA SER A 233 12.27 -28.56 16.22
C SER A 233 13.09 -29.75 16.75
N ASN A 234 13.22 -30.79 15.92
CA ASN A 234 14.09 -31.94 16.16
C ASN A 234 15.42 -31.83 15.41
N HIS A 235 15.70 -30.69 14.77
CA HIS A 235 16.94 -30.46 14.05
C HIS A 235 18.14 -30.49 15.02
N PRO A 236 19.23 -31.21 14.69
CA PRO A 236 20.40 -31.32 15.57
C PRO A 236 21.00 -29.97 15.97
N ASP A 237 21.03 -29.02 15.03
CA ASP A 237 21.54 -27.66 15.23
C ASP A 237 20.46 -26.60 15.50
N LYS A 238 19.28 -26.96 16.04
CA LYS A 238 18.16 -26.03 16.24
C LYS A 238 18.53 -24.74 16.98
N GLU A 239 19.50 -24.77 17.89
CA GLU A 239 19.98 -23.60 18.61
C GLU A 239 20.71 -22.56 17.73
N LYS A 240 21.22 -22.97 16.57
CA LYS A 240 21.91 -22.11 15.60
C LYS A 240 20.99 -21.64 14.46
N LEU A 241 19.81 -22.24 14.32
CA LEU A 241 18.88 -21.91 13.24
C LEU A 241 18.10 -20.63 13.55
N GLY A 242 17.88 -19.84 12.49
CA GLY A 242 16.95 -18.71 12.52
C GLY A 242 15.49 -19.16 12.42
N SER A 243 14.56 -18.24 12.70
CA SER A 243 13.12 -18.51 12.78
C SER A 243 12.54 -19.23 11.55
N ASN A 244 12.82 -18.74 10.33
CA ASN A 244 12.33 -19.36 9.10
C ASN A 244 12.84 -20.79 8.91
N LYS A 245 14.10 -21.08 9.29
CA LYS A 245 14.67 -22.42 9.18
C LYS A 245 14.09 -23.39 10.21
N LEU A 246 13.80 -22.91 11.42
CA LEU A 246 13.11 -23.71 12.44
C LEU A 246 11.68 -24.04 12.01
N LEU A 247 10.91 -23.06 11.50
CA LEU A 247 9.56 -23.32 11.03
C LEU A 247 9.55 -24.26 9.81
N GLN A 248 10.52 -24.10 8.90
CA GLN A 248 10.71 -25.00 7.76
C GLN A 248 11.02 -26.43 8.23
N ASP A 249 11.85 -26.60 9.26
CA ASP A 249 12.16 -27.90 9.85
C ASP A 249 10.92 -28.56 10.46
N ILE A 250 10.13 -27.82 11.24
CA ILE A 250 8.86 -28.32 11.80
C ILE A 250 7.89 -28.76 10.70
N LEU A 251 7.81 -28.00 9.59
CA LEU A 251 7.05 -28.42 8.43
C LEU A 251 7.63 -29.69 7.79
N ALA A 252 8.96 -29.81 7.68
CA ALA A 252 9.64 -30.97 7.11
C ALA A 252 9.38 -32.24 7.92
N GLN A 253 9.32 -32.14 9.25
CA GLN A 253 8.98 -33.27 10.12
C GLN A 253 7.58 -33.84 9.84
N LYS A 254 6.64 -33.02 9.36
CA LYS A 254 5.25 -33.45 9.06
C LYS A 254 5.00 -33.77 7.58
N ALA A 255 5.59 -33.01 6.67
CA ALA A 255 5.30 -33.06 5.24
C ALA A 255 6.47 -33.57 4.38
N GLY A 256 7.63 -33.84 4.99
CA GLY A 256 8.85 -34.22 4.31
C GLY A 256 9.68 -33.02 3.84
N ALA A 257 11.01 -33.22 3.80
CA ALA A 257 11.97 -32.15 3.51
C ALA A 257 11.81 -31.54 2.11
N ALA A 258 11.45 -32.33 1.10
CA ALA A 258 11.25 -31.85 -0.27
C ALA A 258 10.08 -30.86 -0.34
N ARG A 259 8.93 -31.23 0.23
CA ARG A 259 7.75 -30.37 0.28
C ARG A 259 7.99 -29.12 1.12
N ALA A 260 8.67 -29.26 2.26
CA ALA A 260 9.00 -28.11 3.10
C ALA A 260 9.92 -27.12 2.37
N ARG A 261 10.91 -27.59 1.59
CA ARG A 261 11.75 -26.74 0.73
C ARG A 261 10.97 -26.01 -0.34
N GLU A 262 10.08 -26.71 -1.04
CA GLU A 262 9.23 -26.12 -2.07
C GLU A 262 8.34 -25.01 -1.50
N VAL A 263 7.64 -25.29 -0.38
CA VAL A 263 6.75 -24.32 0.27
C VAL A 263 7.52 -23.11 0.79
N PHE A 264 8.69 -23.31 1.40
CA PHE A 264 9.49 -22.21 1.94
C PHE A 264 10.30 -21.43 0.90
N ALA A 265 10.29 -21.83 -0.38
CA ALA A 265 11.03 -21.15 -1.43
C ALA A 265 10.67 -19.65 -1.46
N ALA A 266 9.37 -19.32 -1.56
CA ALA A 266 8.95 -17.92 -1.64
C ALA A 266 9.31 -17.09 -0.38
N ILE A 267 9.21 -17.70 0.81
CA ILE A 267 9.58 -17.06 2.08
C ILE A 267 11.09 -16.80 2.14
N ALA A 268 11.89 -17.77 1.71
CA ALA A 268 13.34 -17.64 1.63
C ALA A 268 13.76 -16.58 0.60
N GLY A 269 13.13 -16.56 -0.58
CA GLY A 269 13.37 -15.54 -1.60
C GLY A 269 13.09 -14.13 -1.09
N ALA A 270 11.93 -13.92 -0.46
CA ALA A 270 11.60 -12.62 0.16
C ALA A 270 12.59 -12.22 1.28
N TYR A 271 13.05 -13.20 2.07
CA TYR A 271 14.08 -12.96 3.09
C TYR A 271 15.42 -12.54 2.48
N ASP A 272 15.85 -13.18 1.41
CA ASP A 272 17.09 -12.82 0.70
C ASP A 272 16.96 -11.46 -0.02
N MET A 273 15.78 -11.16 -0.57
CA MET A 273 15.46 -9.83 -1.13
C MET A 273 15.59 -8.73 -0.07
N ARG A 274 15.13 -8.96 1.18
CA ARG A 274 15.33 -8.01 2.28
C ARG A 274 16.81 -7.68 2.50
N LEU A 275 17.70 -8.67 2.42
CA LEU A 275 19.14 -8.45 2.59
C LEU A 275 19.73 -7.63 1.41
N GLY A 276 19.15 -7.79 0.23
CA GLY A 276 19.51 -7.07 -0.98
C GLY A 276 19.16 -5.57 -0.97
N ASP A 277 18.22 -5.12 -0.13
CA ASP A 277 17.85 -3.70 0.00
C ASP A 277 19.07 -2.81 0.34
N ALA A 278 20.04 -3.35 1.09
CA ALA A 278 21.29 -2.66 1.40
C ALA A 278 22.31 -2.65 0.24
N HIS A 279 22.25 -3.62 -0.68
CA HIS A 279 23.20 -3.81 -1.78
C HIS A 279 22.50 -4.30 -3.08
N PRO A 280 21.75 -3.42 -3.78
CA PRO A 280 20.76 -3.79 -4.79
C PRO A 280 21.29 -4.37 -6.13
N THR A 281 22.60 -4.47 -6.34
CA THR A 281 23.23 -4.81 -7.64
C THR A 281 23.89 -6.19 -7.70
N SER A 282 23.74 -7.03 -6.68
CA SER A 282 24.41 -8.35 -6.64
C SER A 282 23.64 -9.43 -7.40
N SER A 283 24.36 -10.41 -7.97
CA SER A 283 23.78 -11.63 -8.57
C SER A 283 22.86 -12.40 -7.62
N LYS A 284 23.04 -12.21 -6.30
CA LYS A 284 22.18 -12.80 -5.26
C LYS A 284 20.75 -12.29 -5.32
N ILE A 285 20.51 -11.07 -5.82
CA ILE A 285 19.15 -10.51 -5.92
C ILE A 285 18.37 -11.16 -7.05
N VAL A 286 19.02 -11.47 -8.17
CA VAL A 286 18.38 -12.19 -9.28
C VAL A 286 17.91 -13.56 -8.83
N GLU A 287 18.76 -14.29 -8.09
CA GLU A 287 18.37 -15.58 -7.50
C GLU A 287 17.26 -15.43 -6.46
N ALA A 288 17.29 -14.39 -5.62
CA ALA A 288 16.26 -14.12 -4.63
C ALA A 288 14.90 -13.82 -5.26
N LEU A 289 14.87 -13.01 -6.33
CA LEU A 289 13.66 -12.70 -7.11
C LEU A 289 13.07 -13.97 -7.74
N LYS A 290 13.93 -14.80 -8.35
CA LYS A 290 13.52 -16.09 -8.92
C LYS A 290 12.96 -17.03 -7.86
N LEU A 291 13.63 -17.10 -6.70
CA LEU A 291 13.20 -17.93 -5.57
C LEU A 291 11.86 -17.46 -4.96
N ALA A 292 11.61 -16.14 -4.98
CA ALA A 292 10.32 -15.53 -4.62
C ALA A 292 9.24 -15.69 -5.71
N GLY A 293 9.58 -16.24 -6.87
CA GLY A 293 8.66 -16.45 -7.99
C GLY A 293 8.24 -15.16 -8.69
N ILE A 294 9.15 -14.18 -8.77
CA ILE A 294 8.92 -12.89 -9.43
C ILE A 294 9.27 -12.98 -10.90
N ASP A 295 8.34 -12.57 -11.75
CA ASP A 295 8.58 -12.33 -13.17
C ASP A 295 9.13 -10.92 -13.35
N THR A 296 10.44 -10.81 -13.57
CA THR A 296 11.13 -9.53 -13.74
C THR A 296 10.80 -8.82 -15.05
N THR A 297 10.06 -9.47 -15.96
CA THR A 297 9.58 -8.85 -17.21
C THR A 297 8.25 -8.12 -17.03
N ALA A 298 7.51 -8.45 -15.97
CA ALA A 298 6.27 -7.75 -15.61
C ALA A 298 6.56 -6.35 -15.04
N SER A 299 5.55 -5.49 -14.99
CA SER A 299 5.67 -4.19 -14.33
C SER A 299 5.96 -4.34 -12.84
N TYR A 300 6.56 -3.32 -12.22
CA TYR A 300 6.83 -3.36 -10.79
C TYR A 300 5.56 -3.47 -9.94
N LEU A 301 4.43 -2.94 -10.41
CA LEU A 301 3.13 -3.12 -9.74
C LEU A 301 2.78 -4.62 -9.65
N ARG A 302 2.89 -5.34 -10.76
CA ARG A 302 2.61 -6.78 -10.82
C ARG A 302 3.66 -7.62 -10.12
N GLN A 303 4.93 -7.20 -10.13
CA GLN A 303 5.96 -7.84 -9.30
C GLN A 303 5.64 -7.70 -7.80
N GLY A 304 5.14 -6.54 -7.36
CA GLY A 304 4.68 -6.34 -5.98
C GLY A 304 3.51 -7.25 -5.60
N GLU A 305 2.52 -7.35 -6.49
CA GLU A 305 1.39 -8.29 -6.34
C GLU A 305 1.87 -9.75 -6.27
N GLN A 306 2.74 -10.17 -7.19
CA GLN A 306 3.32 -11.52 -7.21
C GLN A 306 4.05 -11.82 -5.91
N LEU A 307 4.84 -10.89 -5.39
CA LEU A 307 5.57 -11.06 -4.13
C LEU A 307 4.61 -11.32 -2.96
N ILE A 308 3.60 -10.48 -2.80
CA ILE A 308 2.59 -10.62 -1.72
C ILE A 308 1.83 -11.94 -1.87
N ARG A 309 1.37 -12.25 -3.09
CA ARG A 309 0.62 -13.47 -3.40
C ARG A 309 1.42 -14.74 -3.13
N ASN A 310 2.64 -14.82 -3.67
CA ASN A 310 3.49 -16.01 -3.55
C ASN A 310 3.90 -16.24 -2.09
N PHE A 311 4.20 -15.16 -1.36
CA PHE A 311 4.49 -15.23 0.06
C PHE A 311 3.26 -15.71 0.85
N GLY A 312 2.08 -15.11 0.64
CA GLY A 312 0.83 -15.53 1.29
C GLY A 312 0.46 -16.99 0.99
N HIS A 313 0.63 -17.44 -0.26
CA HIS A 313 0.41 -18.83 -0.66
C HIS A 313 1.35 -19.81 0.07
N ALA A 314 2.62 -19.44 0.27
CA ALA A 314 3.56 -20.23 1.06
C ALA A 314 3.12 -20.34 2.53
N LEU A 315 2.59 -19.26 3.13
CA LEU A 315 2.05 -19.30 4.49
C LEU A 315 0.84 -20.23 4.60
N TRP A 316 -0.09 -20.13 3.64
CA TRP A 316 -1.25 -21.01 3.57
C TRP A 316 -0.86 -22.49 3.42
N CYS A 317 0.10 -22.79 2.54
CA CYS A 317 0.64 -24.14 2.38
C CYS A 317 1.29 -24.65 3.67
N THR A 318 1.99 -23.78 4.41
CA THR A 318 2.58 -24.12 5.71
C THR A 318 1.50 -24.51 6.71
N GLY A 319 0.42 -23.74 6.80
CA GLY A 319 -0.72 -24.05 7.68
C GLY A 319 -1.42 -25.36 7.31
N ARG A 320 -1.60 -25.64 6.01
CA ARG A 320 -2.14 -26.94 5.57
C ARG A 320 -1.21 -28.10 5.87
N GLY A 321 0.09 -27.91 5.74
CA GLY A 321 1.09 -28.93 6.03
C GLY A 321 1.14 -29.30 7.52
N THR A 322 0.89 -28.36 8.43
CA THR A 322 0.87 -28.61 9.88
C THR A 322 -0.38 -29.37 10.35
N ARG A 323 -1.50 -29.31 9.60
CA ARG A 323 -2.78 -29.98 9.91
C ARG A 323 -2.78 -31.52 9.78
N ARG A 324 -1.83 -32.14 9.07
CA ARG A 324 -1.90 -33.56 8.67
C ARG A 324 -1.78 -34.64 9.76
N CYS A 325 -1.83 -34.30 11.06
CA CYS A 325 -1.95 -35.28 12.15
C CYS A 325 -2.97 -34.85 13.21
N THR A 326 -4.27 -34.83 12.88
CA THR A 326 -5.35 -34.84 13.90
C THR A 326 -6.27 -36.03 13.73
N SER A 327 -5.71 -37.16 13.30
CA SER A 327 -6.38 -38.46 13.25
C SER A 327 -5.41 -39.51 13.78
N HIS A 328 -5.27 -39.55 15.10
CA HIS A 328 -4.93 -40.70 15.94
C HIS A 328 -4.58 -40.18 17.33
N LEU A 329 -5.63 -39.86 18.09
CA LEU A 329 -5.76 -40.14 19.51
C LEU A 329 -7.23 -40.45 19.77
#